data_AF-A0A2N7FA02-F1
#
_entry.id   AF-A0A2N7FA02-F1
#
_cell.length_a   1.000
_cell.length_b   1.000
_cell.length_c   1.000
_cell.angle_alpha   90.00
_cell.angle_beta   90.00
_cell.angle_gamma   90.00
#
_symmetry.space_group_name_H-M   'P 1'
#
loop_
_entity.id
_entity.type
_entity.pdbx_description
1 polymer ?
#
loop_
_entity_poly.entity_id
_entity_poly.type
_entity_poly.pdbx_seq_one_letter_code
_entity_poly.pdbx_strand_id
1 'polypeptide(L)'
;MRIIILVFAMLLTACTSQIASKQDRLQKHIGSNITDVQKLYLTERARPISFWESRNYAWVETKKPLDNGNTLHAFKDPYRDCTINWIADKSGVIQSAIPIGTMCNP
;
A
#
# COMPACT_ATOMS: atom_id res chain seq x y z
N MET A 1 -57.91 -4.83 -11.70
CA MET A 1 -56.49 -4.51 -11.94
C MET A 1 -55.77 -4.43 -10.61
N ARG A 2 -54.86 -5.36 -10.31
CA ARG A 2 -53.98 -5.27 -9.13
C ARG A 2 -52.59 -4.89 -9.64
N ILE A 3 -52.15 -3.67 -9.36
CA ILE A 3 -50.79 -3.21 -9.64
C ILE A 3 -49.94 -3.66 -8.45
N ILE A 4 -49.14 -4.71 -8.65
CA ILE A 4 -48.11 -5.14 -7.70
C ILE A 4 -46.88 -4.28 -7.99
N ILE A 5 -46.63 -3.29 -7.14
CA ILE A 5 -45.42 -2.47 -7.19
C ILE A 5 -44.28 -3.30 -6.60
N LEU A 6 -43.48 -3.93 -7.47
CA LEU A 6 -42.21 -4.53 -7.10
C LEU A 6 -41.17 -3.40 -6.96
N VAL A 7 -40.96 -2.98 -5.72
CA VAL A 7 -39.88 -2.07 -5.34
C VAL A 7 -38.55 -2.78 -5.56
N PHE A 8 -37.86 -2.36 -6.62
CA PHE A 8 -36.53 -2.84 -7.00
C PHE A 8 -35.49 -2.21 -6.07
N ALA A 9 -35.25 -2.85 -4.92
CA ALA A 9 -34.12 -2.54 -4.06
C ALA A 9 -32.82 -3.04 -4.71
N MET A 10 -32.32 -2.32 -5.72
CA MET A 10 -30.97 -2.48 -6.25
C MET A 10 -30.19 -1.18 -6.15
N LEU A 11 -29.88 -0.79 -4.93
CA LEU A 11 -28.81 0.16 -4.65
C LEU A 11 -28.11 -0.40 -3.42
N LEU A 12 -26.87 -0.88 -3.54
CA LEU A 12 -25.83 -0.86 -2.49
C LEU A 12 -24.55 -1.68 -2.79
N THR A 13 -24.29 -2.19 -4.01
CA THR A 13 -23.06 -2.98 -4.28
C THR A 13 -21.97 -2.27 -5.10
N ALA A 14 -21.93 -0.93 -5.12
CA ALA A 14 -20.96 -0.19 -5.95
C ALA A 14 -19.69 0.33 -5.24
N CYS A 15 -19.47 0.05 -3.94
CA CYS A 15 -18.33 0.64 -3.19
C CYS A 15 -17.26 -0.36 -2.70
N THR A 16 -17.35 -1.66 -3.01
CA THR A 16 -16.40 -2.67 -2.47
C THR A 16 -15.20 -2.98 -3.39
N SER A 17 -15.26 -2.62 -4.67
CA SER A 17 -14.20 -2.93 -5.65
C SER A 17 -12.94 -2.07 -5.51
N GLN A 18 -12.99 -0.95 -4.78
CA GLN A 18 -11.81 -0.10 -4.55
C GLN A 18 -10.93 -0.55 -3.37
N ILE A 19 -11.48 -1.30 -2.41
CA ILE A 19 -10.74 -1.74 -1.21
C ILE A 19 -9.88 -2.97 -1.53
N ALA A 20 -10.39 -3.92 -2.33
CA ALA A 20 -9.65 -5.12 -2.74
C ALA A 20 -8.33 -4.78 -3.47
N SER A 21 -8.34 -3.78 -4.35
CA SER A 21 -7.18 -3.32 -5.14
C SER A 21 -5.94 -2.96 -4.29
N LYS A 22 -6.15 -2.36 -3.11
CA LYS A 22 -5.04 -1.83 -2.28
C LYS A 22 -4.30 -2.93 -1.56
N GLN A 23 -5.07 -3.82 -0.94
CA GLN A 23 -4.55 -4.93 -0.18
C GLN A 23 -3.96 -5.98 -1.13
N ASP A 24 -4.58 -6.20 -2.28
CA ASP A 24 -4.06 -7.10 -3.33
C ASP A 24 -2.67 -6.70 -3.81
N ARG A 25 -2.39 -5.39 -3.97
CA ARG A 25 -1.05 -4.94 -4.40
C ARG A 25 0.03 -5.20 -3.36
N LEU A 26 -0.28 -5.02 -2.07
CA LEU A 26 0.67 -5.32 -1.00
C LEU A 26 0.85 -6.83 -0.83
N GLN A 27 -0.24 -7.59 -0.92
CA GLN A 27 -0.20 -9.04 -0.78
C GLN A 27 0.59 -9.73 -1.90
N LYS A 28 0.66 -9.15 -3.11
CA LYS A 28 1.51 -9.67 -4.20
C LYS A 28 2.99 -9.76 -3.86
N HIS A 29 3.47 -8.97 -2.89
CA HIS A 29 4.86 -8.98 -2.47
C HIS A 29 5.12 -9.87 -1.25
N ILE A 30 4.09 -10.45 -0.63
CA ILE A 30 4.25 -11.43 0.44
C ILE A 30 4.86 -12.70 -0.18
N GLY A 31 5.93 -13.21 0.44
CA GLY A 31 6.72 -14.32 -0.08
C GLY A 31 7.82 -13.93 -1.08
N SER A 32 7.87 -12.66 -1.53
CA SER A 32 8.99 -12.13 -2.30
C SER A 32 10.11 -11.60 -1.41
N ASN A 33 11.27 -11.31 -2.02
CA ASN A 33 12.40 -10.72 -1.28
C ASN A 33 12.17 -9.22 -1.05
N ILE A 34 12.53 -8.73 0.13
CA ILE A 34 12.48 -7.32 0.50
C ILE A 34 13.24 -6.41 -0.47
N THR A 35 14.25 -6.94 -1.17
CA THR A 35 14.99 -6.18 -2.20
C THR A 35 14.10 -5.70 -3.34
N ASP A 36 13.05 -6.43 -3.70
CA ASP A 36 12.13 -6.04 -4.78
C ASP A 36 11.28 -4.84 -4.35
N VAL A 37 10.85 -4.85 -3.09
CA VAL A 37 10.14 -3.75 -2.44
C VAL A 37 11.04 -2.53 -2.24
N GLN A 38 12.30 -2.74 -1.84
CA GLN A 38 13.30 -1.67 -1.76
C GLN A 38 13.53 -1.01 -3.12
N LYS A 39 13.71 -1.79 -4.19
CA LYS A 39 13.79 -1.23 -5.55
C LYS A 39 12.54 -0.43 -5.90
N LEU A 40 11.36 -0.91 -5.54
CA LEU A 40 10.11 -0.23 -5.87
C LEU A 40 9.91 1.10 -5.13
N TYR A 41 10.35 1.22 -3.88
CA TYR A 41 10.12 2.40 -3.03
C TYR A 41 11.32 3.35 -2.93
N LEU A 42 12.55 2.84 -2.99
CA LEU A 42 13.77 3.65 -2.93
C LEU A 42 14.20 4.19 -4.29
N THR A 43 13.63 3.70 -5.40
CA THR A 43 13.87 4.31 -6.71
C THR A 43 13.16 5.64 -6.78
N GLU A 44 13.91 6.69 -7.11
CA GLU A 44 13.37 8.03 -7.32
C GLU A 44 12.31 8.02 -8.43
N ARG A 45 11.17 8.66 -8.15
CA ARG A 45 10.11 8.88 -9.13
C ARG A 45 9.77 10.35 -9.20
N ALA A 46 9.68 10.86 -10.43
CA ALA A 46 9.14 12.17 -10.68
C ALA A 46 7.63 12.16 -10.38
N ARG A 47 7.17 13.11 -9.56
CA ARG A 47 5.76 13.38 -9.40
C ARG A 47 5.45 14.86 -9.59
N PRO A 48 4.31 15.17 -10.24
CA PRO A 48 3.87 16.54 -10.38
C PRO A 48 3.49 17.09 -9.00
N ILE A 49 4.06 18.23 -8.64
CA ILE A 49 3.63 19.05 -7.49
C ILE A 49 2.60 20.08 -7.98
N SER A 50 2.81 20.61 -9.18
CA SER A 50 1.89 21.52 -9.85
C SER A 50 1.84 21.22 -11.35
N PHE A 51 1.05 21.99 -12.10
CA PHE A 51 0.99 21.87 -13.56
C PHE A 51 2.36 22.13 -14.24
N TRP A 52 3.24 22.90 -13.61
CA TRP A 52 4.54 23.31 -14.18
C TRP A 52 5.75 22.76 -13.43
N GLU A 53 5.56 22.14 -12.26
CA GLU A 53 6.65 21.70 -11.41
C GLU A 53 6.49 20.22 -11.06
N SER A 54 7.57 19.48 -11.25
CA SER A 54 7.70 18.09 -10.81
C SER A 54 8.90 17.95 -9.92
N ARG A 55 8.80 17.09 -8.92
CA ARG A 55 9.91 16.78 -8.01
C ARG A 55 10.15 15.29 -8.00
N ASN A 56 11.42 14.92 -8.06
CA ASN A 56 11.85 13.56 -7.84
C ASN A 56 11.79 13.27 -6.35
N TYR A 57 11.22 12.14 -5.99
CA TYR A 57 11.30 11.66 -4.63
C TYR A 57 11.39 10.15 -4.55
N ALA A 58 12.09 9.69 -3.53
CA ALA A 58 12.14 8.33 -3.07
C ALA A 58 11.52 8.24 -1.67
N TRP A 59 11.01 7.07 -1.32
CA TRP A 59 10.56 6.81 0.03
C TRP A 59 11.77 6.65 0.94
N VAL A 60 11.58 6.88 2.23
CA VAL A 60 12.63 6.71 3.24
C VAL A 60 12.41 5.39 3.97
N GLU A 61 13.38 4.50 3.95
CA GLU A 61 13.35 3.24 4.68
C GLU A 61 13.96 3.40 6.07
N THR A 62 13.24 2.96 7.10
CA THR A 62 13.75 2.79 8.46
C THR A 62 13.71 1.31 8.82
N LYS A 63 14.84 0.77 9.27
CA LYS A 63 14.98 -0.64 9.65
C LYS A 63 14.97 -0.77 11.16
N LYS A 64 14.18 -1.72 11.67
CA LYS A 64 14.18 -2.08 13.09
C LYS A 64 14.26 -3.61 13.23
N PRO A 65 15.28 -4.16 13.90
CA PRO A 65 15.30 -5.57 14.23
C PRO A 65 14.20 -5.87 15.25
N LEU A 66 13.53 -7.01 15.08
CA LEU A 66 12.54 -7.54 16.00
C LEU A 66 13.16 -8.68 16.83
N ASP A 67 12.66 -8.90 18.04
CA ASP A 67 13.23 -9.89 18.98
C ASP A 67 13.16 -11.34 18.47
N ASN A 68 12.24 -11.62 17.54
CA ASN A 68 12.12 -12.91 16.86
C ASN A 68 13.18 -13.12 15.74
N GLY A 69 14.07 -12.16 15.53
CA GLY A 69 15.09 -12.19 14.49
C GLY A 69 14.60 -11.77 13.10
N ASN A 70 13.35 -11.31 12.98
CA ASN A 70 12.86 -10.65 11.78
C ASN A 70 13.32 -9.19 11.74
N THR A 71 13.24 -8.58 10.56
CA THR A 71 13.48 -7.15 10.37
C THR A 71 12.21 -6.46 9.93
N LEU A 72 11.84 -5.40 10.65
CA LEU A 72 10.81 -4.46 10.23
C LEU A 72 11.44 -3.42 9.30
N HIS A 73 10.94 -3.34 8.09
CA HIS A 73 11.27 -2.35 7.08
C HIS A 73 10.11 -1.37 6.94
N ALA A 74 10.21 -0.21 7.57
CA ALA A 74 9.21 0.85 7.47
C ALA A 74 9.58 1.80 6.32
N PHE A 75 8.79 1.84 5.26
CA PHE A 75 8.96 2.80 4.18
C PHE A 75 7.98 3.95 4.36
N LYS A 76 8.49 5.16 4.55
CA LYS A 76 7.69 6.36 4.73
C LYS A 76 7.72 7.20 3.45
N ASP A 77 6.55 7.62 2.99
CA ASP A 77 6.43 8.65 1.95
C ASP A 77 6.79 10.02 2.57
N PRO A 78 7.75 10.78 2.01
CA PRO A 78 8.16 12.05 2.57
C PRO A 78 7.11 13.17 2.44
N TYR A 79 6.12 13.02 1.54
CA TYR A 79 5.12 14.06 1.25
C TYR A 79 3.70 13.67 1.64
N ARG A 80 3.43 12.39 1.89
CA ARG A 80 2.11 11.90 2.29
C ARG A 80 2.17 11.24 3.66
N ASP A 81 1.05 11.29 4.38
CA ASP A 81 0.83 10.47 5.57
C ASP A 81 0.60 9.00 5.15
N CYS A 82 1.67 8.36 4.68
CA CYS A 82 1.72 6.94 4.41
C CYS A 82 3.06 6.35 4.81
N THR A 83 2.99 5.31 5.62
CA THR A 83 4.11 4.44 5.97
C THR A 83 3.70 2.99 5.73
N ILE A 84 4.51 2.22 5.01
CA ILE A 84 4.25 0.79 4.82
C ILE A 84 5.32 0.02 5.57
N ASN A 85 4.87 -0.76 6.54
CA ASN A 85 5.71 -1.61 7.36
C ASN A 85 5.74 -3.02 6.76
N TRP A 86 6.90 -3.45 6.30
CA TRP A 86 7.14 -4.80 5.82
C TRP A 86 7.91 -5.57 6.89
N ILE A 87 7.47 -6.77 7.22
CA ILE A 87 8.21 -7.66 8.11
C ILE A 87 8.85 -8.72 7.23
N ALA A 88 10.18 -8.74 7.20
CA ALA A 88 10.96 -9.73 6.50
C ALA A 88 11.68 -10.65 7.49
N ASP A 89 11.82 -11.92 7.14
CA ASP A 89 12.60 -12.87 7.91
C ASP A 89 14.11 -12.70 7.72
N LYS A 90 14.90 -13.57 8.35
CA LYS A 90 16.38 -13.57 8.26
C LYS A 90 16.90 -13.80 6.85
N SER A 91 16.11 -14.42 5.98
CA SER A 91 16.44 -14.64 4.57
C SER A 91 16.00 -13.47 3.67
N GLY A 92 15.38 -12.44 4.26
CA GLY A 92 14.86 -11.28 3.54
C GLY A 92 13.52 -11.55 2.86
N VAL A 93 12.84 -12.65 3.17
CA VAL A 93 11.52 -12.96 2.62
C VAL A 93 10.45 -12.24 3.40
N ILE A 94 9.57 -11.53 2.69
CA ILE A 94 8.47 -10.78 3.27
C ILE A 94 7.41 -11.74 3.81
N GLN A 95 7.13 -11.65 5.10
CA GLN A 95 6.07 -12.40 5.77
C GLN A 95 4.76 -11.62 5.87
N SER A 96 4.85 -10.31 6.04
CA SER A 96 3.66 -9.46 6.17
C SER A 96 3.92 -8.00 5.77
N ALA A 97 2.84 -7.31 5.46
CA ALA A 97 2.82 -5.90 5.09
C ALA A 97 1.67 -5.20 5.81
N ILE A 98 1.97 -4.10 6.50
CA ILE A 98 1.00 -3.32 7.26
C ILE A 98 1.10 -1.85 6.80
N PRO A 99 0.12 -1.35 6.03
CA PRO A 99 0.04 0.07 5.72
C PRO A 99 -0.45 0.86 6.95
N ILE A 100 0.18 1.99 7.23
CA ILE A 100 -0.13 2.92 8.32
C ILE A 100 -0.24 4.32 7.72
N GLY A 101 -1.35 4.99 7.99
CA GLY A 101 -1.59 6.37 7.54
C GLY A 101 -2.85 6.50 6.71
N THR A 102 -3.33 7.73 6.63
CA THR A 102 -4.60 8.06 5.95
C THR A 102 -4.45 8.18 4.44
N MET A 103 -3.22 8.43 3.97
CA MET A 103 -2.90 8.67 2.55
C MET A 103 -2.08 7.53 1.92
N CYS A 104 -2.20 6.30 2.43
CA CYS A 104 -1.68 5.09 1.78
C CYS A 104 -2.52 4.65 0.57
N ASN A 105 -2.86 5.63 -0.27
CA ASN A 105 -3.69 5.47 -1.44
C ASN A 105 -3.12 6.35 -2.57
N PRO A 106 -3.05 5.87 -3.83
CA PRO A 106 -2.62 6.69 -4.97
C PRO A 106 -3.47 7.95 -5.13
#